data_AF-A0A936GG05-F1
#
_entry.id   AF-A0A936GG05-F1
#
_cell.length_a   1.000
_cell.length_b   1.000
_cell.length_c   1.000
_cell.angle_alpha   90.00
_cell.angle_beta   90.00
_cell.angle_gamma   90.00
#
_symmetry.space_group_name_H-M   'P 1'
#
loop_
_entity.id
_entity.type
_entity.pdbx_description
1 polymer ?
#
loop_
_entity_poly.entity_id
_entity_poly.type
_entity_poly.pdbx_seq_one_letter_code
_entity_poly.pdbx_strand_id
1 'polypeptide(L)'
;MLWGYSASDVIGKDVKILFSDAIIASNDFVNSIVNTYSEKIVGVRQEILISDINKNEKSVLILLSEASYGDDQTFTAFVQNIEVELF
;
A
#
# COMPACT_ATOMS: atom_id res chain seq x y z
N MET A 1 -4.63 -10.58 10.83
CA MET A 1 -3.33 -9.95 10.49
C MET A 1 -3.31 -9.69 8.98
N LEU A 2 -2.96 -8.48 8.55
CA LEU A 2 -3.20 -8.06 7.16
C LEU A 2 -2.20 -8.68 6.17
N TRP A 3 -0.89 -8.48 6.40
CA TRP A 3 0.17 -8.99 5.50
C TRP A 3 0.96 -10.19 6.00
N GLY A 4 0.91 -10.53 7.29
CA GLY A 4 1.69 -11.65 7.85
C GLY A 4 3.21 -11.41 7.98
N TYR A 5 3.72 -10.24 7.55
CA TYR A 5 5.10 -9.82 7.78
C TYR A 5 5.32 -9.36 9.23
N SER A 6 6.52 -9.62 9.76
CA SER A 6 7.03 -8.93 10.93
C SER A 6 7.62 -7.57 10.55
N ALA A 7 7.82 -6.69 11.53
CA ALA A 7 8.45 -5.39 11.28
C ALA A 7 9.87 -5.55 10.68
N SER A 8 10.65 -6.52 11.15
CA SER A 8 11.99 -6.81 10.63
C SER A 8 11.99 -7.28 9.17
N ASP A 9 10.87 -7.81 8.67
CA ASP A 9 10.78 -8.26 7.28
C ASP A 9 10.56 -7.08 6.30
N VAL A 10 10.02 -5.96 6.78
CA VAL A 10 9.56 -4.85 5.93
C VAL A 10 10.41 -3.59 6.04
N ILE A 11 11.06 -3.33 7.18
CA ILE A 11 11.90 -2.15 7.35
C ILE A 11 13.10 -2.21 6.40
N GLY A 12 13.29 -1.14 5.62
CA GLY A 12 14.36 -1.04 4.62
C GLY A 12 14.10 -1.84 3.33
N LYS A 13 12.88 -2.38 3.16
CA LYS A 13 12.45 -3.01 1.91
C LYS A 13 11.58 -2.05 1.09
N ASP A 14 11.55 -2.30 -0.21
CA ASP A 14 10.66 -1.60 -1.12
C ASP A 14 9.19 -1.93 -0.80
N VAL A 15 8.33 -0.92 -0.77
CA VAL A 15 6.89 -1.06 -0.51
C VAL A 15 6.20 -1.95 -1.56
N LYS A 16 6.81 -2.14 -2.73
CA LYS A 16 6.34 -3.04 -3.81
C LYS A 16 6.05 -4.46 -3.32
N ILE A 17 6.69 -4.94 -2.25
CA ILE A 17 6.44 -6.29 -1.70
C ILE A 17 4.98 -6.49 -1.23
N LEU A 18 4.25 -5.41 -0.96
CA LEU A 18 2.88 -5.43 -0.44
C LEU A 18 1.80 -5.54 -1.55
N PHE A 19 2.21 -5.64 -2.82
CA PHE A 19 1.32 -5.65 -3.98
C PHE A 19 1.73 -6.73 -4.99
N SER A 20 0.77 -7.21 -5.80
CA SER A 20 1.06 -8.07 -6.94
C SER A 20 1.50 -7.24 -8.16
N ASP A 21 2.29 -7.82 -9.06
CA ASP A 21 2.69 -7.10 -10.30
C ASP A 21 1.47 -6.75 -11.17
N ALA A 22 0.39 -7.53 -11.07
CA ALA A 22 -0.87 -7.27 -11.77
C ALA A 22 -1.52 -5.96 -11.32
N ILE A 23 -1.71 -5.76 -10.01
CA ILE A 23 -2.36 -4.53 -9.50
C ILE A 23 -1.45 -3.31 -9.68
N ILE A 24 -0.13 -3.47 -9.59
CA ILE A 24 0.83 -2.39 -9.89
C ILE A 24 0.68 -1.91 -11.33
N ALA A 25 0.54 -2.84 -12.28
CA ALA A 25 0.40 -2.48 -13.69
C ALA A 25 -0.99 -1.89 -14.04
N SER A 26 -2.03 -2.25 -13.30
CA SER A 26 -3.42 -1.90 -13.64
C SER A 26 -4.03 -0.76 -12.83
N ASN A 27 -3.41 -0.33 -11.73
CA ASN A 27 -3.96 0.68 -10.83
C ASN A 27 -2.97 1.84 -10.61
N ASP A 28 -3.34 3.03 -11.09
CA ASP A 28 -2.49 4.22 -11.02
C ASP A 28 -2.14 4.64 -9.59
N PHE A 29 -3.03 4.42 -8.63
CA PHE A 29 -2.76 4.72 -7.21
C PHE A 29 -1.69 3.79 -6.65
N VAL A 30 -1.78 2.50 -6.90
CA VAL A 30 -0.74 1.53 -6.49
C VAL A 30 0.58 1.81 -7.22
N ASN A 31 0.52 2.06 -8.53
CA ASN A 31 1.67 2.45 -9.33
C ASN A 31 2.33 3.73 -8.79
N SER A 32 1.54 4.69 -8.30
CA SER A 32 2.05 5.90 -7.67
C SER A 32 2.83 5.58 -6.38
N ILE A 33 2.37 4.62 -5.57
CA ILE A 33 3.04 4.26 -4.31
C ILE A 33 4.40 3.59 -4.57
N VAL A 34 4.46 2.64 -5.50
CA VAL A 34 5.66 1.79 -5.68
C VAL A 34 6.76 2.46 -6.52
N ASN A 35 6.43 3.42 -7.38
CA ASN A 35 7.44 4.07 -8.23
C ASN A 35 7.94 5.35 -7.57
N THR A 36 9.19 5.40 -7.12
CA THR A 36 9.76 6.58 -6.43
C THR A 36 9.58 7.89 -7.20
N TYR A 37 9.70 7.87 -8.53
CA TYR A 37 9.67 9.07 -9.37
C TYR A 37 8.27 9.49 -9.86
N SER A 38 7.24 8.70 -9.56
CA SER A 38 5.86 9.10 -9.89
C SER A 38 5.31 10.05 -8.84
N GLU A 39 4.52 11.02 -9.32
CA GLU A 39 3.71 11.88 -8.45
C GLU A 39 2.75 11.00 -7.63
N LYS A 40 2.72 11.22 -6.31
CA LYS A 40 1.89 10.43 -5.41
C LYS A 40 0.45 10.92 -5.44
N ILE A 41 -0.49 9.98 -5.52
CA ILE A 41 -1.91 10.31 -5.39
C ILE A 41 -2.26 10.36 -3.90
N VAL A 42 -2.27 11.57 -3.34
CA VAL A 42 -2.48 11.82 -1.90
C VAL A 42 -3.89 12.37 -1.61
N GLY A 43 -4.41 12.11 -0.41
CA GLY A 43 -5.72 12.64 0.01
C GLY A 43 -6.93 11.94 -0.61
N VAL A 44 -6.72 10.93 -1.46
CA VAL A 44 -7.78 10.16 -2.11
C VAL A 44 -7.88 8.77 -1.48
N ARG A 45 -9.08 8.39 -1.06
CA ARG A 45 -9.37 7.05 -0.55
C ARG A 45 -9.71 6.11 -1.71
N GLN A 46 -9.06 4.95 -1.79
CA GLN A 46 -9.33 3.92 -2.80
C GLN A 46 -9.52 2.54 -2.17
N GLU A 47 -10.28 1.69 -2.83
CA GLU A 47 -10.31 0.25 -2.58
C GLU A 47 -9.31 -0.43 -3.52
N ILE A 48 -8.36 -1.19 -2.97
CA ILE A 48 -7.31 -1.88 -3.74
C ILE A 48 -7.07 -3.29 -3.21
N LEU A 49 -6.40 -4.11 -4.02
CA LEU A 49 -5.87 -5.41 -3.61
C LEU A 49 -4.43 -5.25 -3.10
N ILE A 50 -4.15 -5.80 -1.93
CA ILE A 50 -2.80 -5.98 -1.38
C ILE A 50 -2.43 -7.46 -1.37
N SER A 51 -1.13 -7.77 -1.34
CA SER A 51 -0.61 -9.14 -1.27
C SER A 51 0.09 -9.41 0.05
N ASP A 52 -0.28 -10.50 0.73
CA ASP A 52 0.39 -10.94 1.96
C ASP A 52 1.69 -11.72 1.68
N ILE A 53 2.40 -12.12 2.74
CA ILE A 53 3.65 -12.91 2.66
C ILE A 53 3.50 -14.22 1.88
N ASN A 54 2.31 -14.79 1.85
CA ASN A 54 1.99 -16.03 1.13
C ASN A 54 1.42 -15.76 -0.28
N LYS A 55 1.45 -14.49 -0.74
CA LYS A 55 0.90 -14.03 -2.02
C LYS A 55 -0.62 -14.16 -2.15
N ASN A 56 -1.34 -14.26 -1.03
CA ASN A 56 -2.80 -14.14 -1.07
C ASN A 56 -3.19 -12.67 -1.22
N GLU A 57 -4.24 -12.40 -1.99
CA GLU A 57 -4.77 -11.06 -2.18
C GLU A 57 -5.89 -10.75 -1.17
N LYS A 58 -5.91 -9.52 -0.66
CA LYS A 58 -6.95 -9.00 0.25
C LYS A 58 -7.41 -7.62 -0.20
N SER A 59 -8.72 -7.37 -0.17
CA SER A 59 -9.26 -6.04 -0.45
C SER A 59 -9.15 -5.14 0.79
N VAL A 60 -8.68 -3.91 0.58
CA VAL A 60 -8.52 -2.91 1.64
C VAL A 60 -8.92 -1.53 1.15
N LEU A 61 -9.42 -0.70 2.08
CA LEU A 61 -9.49 0.74 1.86
C LEU A 61 -8.17 1.37 2.27
N ILE A 62 -7.56 2.13 1.38
CA ILE A 62 -6.29 2.80 1.59
C ILE A 62 -6.41 4.31 1.32
N LEU A 63 -5.67 5.09 2.11
CA LEU A 63 -5.48 6.52 1.91
C LEU A 63 -3.98 6.82 2.05
N LEU A 64 -3.40 7.48 1.06
CA LEU A 64 -2.03 7.99 1.15
C LEU A 64 -2.04 9.45 1.60
N SER A 65 -1.20 9.76 2.58
CA SER A 65 -0.96 11.12 3.05
C SER A 65 0.52 11.45 2.88
N GLU A 66 0.79 12.74 2.67
CA GLU A 66 2.14 13.27 2.55
C GLU A 66 2.43 14.18 3.74
N ALA A 67 3.67 14.09 4.23
CA ALA A 67 4.21 15.03 5.20
C ALA A 67 5.63 15.40 4.79
N SER A 68 5.91 16.70 4.80
CA SER A 68 7.24 17.25 4.52
C SER A 68 7.84 17.79 5.83
N TYR A 69 9.11 17.50 6.08
CA TYR A 69 9.86 18.05 7.21
C TYR A 69 11.27 18.42 6.76
N GLY A 70 11.53 19.73 6.65
CA GLY A 70 12.78 20.21 6.05
C GLY A 70 12.88 19.75 4.59
N ASP A 71 13.97 19.04 4.29
CA ASP A 71 14.23 18.48 2.96
C ASP A 71 13.68 17.04 2.79
N ASP A 72 13.17 16.43 3.86
CA ASP A 72 12.64 15.08 3.82
C ASP A 72 11.14 15.10 3.47
N GLN A 73 10.78 14.25 2.51
CA GLN A 73 9.39 13.97 2.13
C GLN A 73 9.04 12.56 2.55
N THR A 74 7.92 12.42 3.27
CA THR A 74 7.44 11.14 3.77
C THR A 74 6.01 10.90 3.35
N PHE A 75 5.69 9.63 3.12
CA PHE A 75 4.33 9.20 2.79
C PHE A 75 3.85 8.20 3.83
N THR A 76 2.65 8.43 4.36
CA THR A 76 2.00 7.54 5.32
C THR A 76 0.71 7.01 4.72
N ALA A 77 0.61 5.69 4.62
CA ALA A 77 -0.60 5.00 4.19
C ALA A 77 -1.46 4.59 5.40
N PHE A 78 -2.73 4.98 5.38
CA PHE A 78 -3.74 4.50 6.31
C PHE A 78 -4.52 3.38 5.64
N VAL A 79 -4.53 2.19 6.24
CA VAL A 79 -5.12 0.98 5.64
C VAL A 79 -6.19 0.41 6.56
N GLN A 80 -7.38 0.21 6.01
CA GLN A 80 -8.53 -0.41 6.69
C GLN A 80 -8.90 -1.69 5.96
N ASN A 81 -8.95 -2.79 6.71
CA ASN A 81 -9.41 -4.08 6.20
C ASN A 81 -10.93 -4.03 5.91
N ILE A 82 -11.34 -4.59 4.77
CA ILE A 82 -12.75 -4.74 4.39
C ILE A 82 -13.05 -6.25 4.47
N GLU A 83 -13.24 -6.76 5.68
CA GLU A 83 -13.73 -8.14 5.85
C GLU A 83 -15.26 -8.14 5.76
N VAL A 84 -15.80 -8.89 4.80
CA VAL A 84 -17.23 -9.22 4.77
C VAL A 84 -17.42 -10.44 5.65
N GLU A 85 -17.93 -10.26 6.87
CA GLU A 85 -18.49 -11.38 7.63
C GLU A 85 -19.80 -11.82 6.98
N LEU A 86 -19.78 -12.98 6.33
CA LEU A 86 -20.99 -13.68 5.92
C LEU A 86 -21.44 -14.53 7.12
N PHE A 87 -22.52 -14.12 7.78
CA PHE A 87 -23.20 -14.88 8.84
C PHE A 87 -24.01 -16.05 8.27
#